data_AF-A0A958C3K1-F1
#
_entry.id   AF-A0A958C3K1-F1
#
_cell.length_a   1.000
_cell.length_b   1.000
_cell.length_c   1.000
_cell.angle_alpha   90.00
_cell.angle_beta   90.00
_cell.angle_gamma   90.00
#
_symmetry.space_group_name_H-M   'P 1'
#
loop_
_entity.id
_entity.type
_entity.pdbx_description
1 polymer ?
#
loop_
_entity_poly.entity_id
_entity_poly.type
_entity_poly.pdbx_seq_one_letter_code
_entity_poly.pdbx_strand_id
1 'polypeptide(L)'
;MPPREPESAPPPSEIELPEYITVREMAEIMHRSPIDVMKVLMNFGIMAPITQTIDYDTATIVAEEMGVKVKPIARQEPEVADETVQEKAAPKTLRQRLYDATPEERLVLRPPVVTVLGHV
;
A
#
# COMPACT_ATOMS: atom_id res chain seq x y z
N MET A 1 7.66 -31.68 -2.41
CA MET A 1 6.30 -31.14 -2.17
C MET A 1 6.20 -29.82 -2.90
N PRO A 2 5.46 -29.71 -4.02
CA PRO A 2 5.07 -28.40 -4.52
C PRO A 2 4.05 -27.77 -3.54
N PRO A 3 4.16 -26.47 -3.23
CA PRO A 3 3.23 -25.78 -2.34
C PRO A 3 1.82 -25.73 -2.96
N ARG A 4 0.82 -25.96 -2.10
CA ARG A 4 -0.61 -26.03 -2.40
C ARG A 4 -1.10 -24.80 -3.16
N GLU A 5 -1.68 -25.02 -4.33
CA GLU A 5 -2.70 -24.13 -4.89
C GLU A 5 -3.93 -24.17 -3.97
N PRO A 6 -4.40 -23.04 -3.43
CA PRO A 6 -5.75 -22.98 -2.90
C PRO A 6 -6.72 -22.88 -4.08
N GLU A 7 -7.27 -24.04 -4.41
CA GLU A 7 -8.67 -24.29 -4.73
C GLU A 7 -9.54 -23.06 -5.05
N SER A 8 -9.87 -22.99 -6.35
CA SER A 8 -10.88 -22.18 -7.02
C SER A 8 -12.19 -22.03 -6.24
N ALA A 9 -12.35 -20.90 -5.53
CA ALA A 9 -13.67 -20.31 -5.33
C ALA A 9 -14.11 -19.67 -6.68
N PRO A 10 -15.37 -19.84 -7.13
CA PRO A 10 -15.84 -19.22 -8.36
C PRO A 10 -15.63 -17.71 -8.25
N PRO A 11 -15.11 -17.04 -9.30
CA PRO A 11 -14.88 -15.60 -9.22
C PRO A 11 -16.22 -14.93 -8.90
N PRO A 12 -16.31 -14.15 -7.80
CA PRO A 12 -17.51 -13.36 -7.56
C PRO A 12 -17.71 -12.49 -8.79
N SER A 13 -18.86 -12.65 -9.47
CA SER A 13 -19.16 -11.91 -10.70
C SER A 13 -19.34 -10.41 -10.46
N GLU A 14 -19.35 -10.00 -9.18
CA GLU A 14 -19.52 -8.64 -8.72
C GLU A 14 -18.49 -8.36 -7.61
N ILE A 15 -17.67 -7.34 -7.80
CA ILE A 15 -16.74 -6.84 -6.77
C ILE A 15 -17.15 -5.43 -6.38
N GLU A 16 -16.98 -5.13 -5.11
CA GLU A 16 -17.27 -3.82 -4.56
C GLU A 16 -15.94 -3.09 -4.34
N LEU A 17 -15.75 -1.93 -5.00
CA LEU A 17 -14.49 -1.17 -4.95
C LEU A 17 -14.66 0.18 -4.24
N PRO A 18 -13.73 0.57 -3.34
CA PRO A 18 -13.65 1.91 -2.76
C PRO A 18 -13.05 2.94 -3.75
N GLU A 19 -13.06 4.23 -3.41
CA GLU A 19 -12.49 5.30 -4.25
C GLU A 19 -10.99 5.13 -4.56
N TYR A 20 -10.25 4.53 -3.62
CA TYR A 20 -8.83 4.21 -3.75
C TYR A 20 -8.58 2.81 -3.21
N ILE A 21 -7.93 1.95 -4.00
CA ILE A 21 -7.59 0.58 -3.61
C ILE A 21 -6.17 0.24 -4.04
N THR A 22 -5.46 -0.61 -3.29
CA THR A 22 -4.16 -1.11 -3.75
C THR A 22 -4.30 -2.27 -4.73
N VAL A 23 -3.34 -2.42 -5.65
CA VAL A 23 -3.31 -3.54 -6.61
C VAL A 23 -3.37 -4.90 -5.91
N ARG A 24 -2.75 -5.00 -4.73
CA ARG A 24 -2.81 -6.18 -3.87
C ARG A 24 -4.25 -6.48 -3.41
N GLU A 25 -4.91 -5.50 -2.79
CA GLU A 25 -6.27 -5.67 -2.25
C GLU A 25 -7.27 -5.97 -3.37
N MET A 26 -7.12 -5.31 -4.52
CA MET A 26 -7.96 -5.56 -5.70
C MET A 26 -7.80 -7.01 -6.20
N ALA A 27 -6.58 -7.53 -6.23
CA ALA A 27 -6.33 -8.92 -6.61
C ALA A 27 -6.91 -9.92 -5.60
N GLU A 28 -6.83 -9.62 -4.31
CA GLU A 28 -7.42 -10.42 -3.22
C GLU A 28 -8.96 -10.47 -3.34
N ILE A 29 -9.63 -9.34 -3.59
CA ILE A 29 -11.10 -9.25 -3.77
C ILE A 29 -11.55 -10.00 -5.05
N MET A 30 -10.78 -9.89 -6.13
CA MET A 30 -11.08 -10.55 -7.40
C MET A 30 -10.73 -12.04 -7.41
N HIS A 31 -10.11 -12.57 -6.36
CA HIS A 31 -9.54 -13.93 -6.33
C HIS A 31 -8.62 -14.21 -7.53
N ARG A 32 -7.84 -13.20 -7.95
CA ARG A 32 -6.91 -13.30 -9.08
C ARG A 32 -5.49 -13.06 -8.62
N SER A 33 -4.53 -13.53 -9.43
CA SER A 33 -3.12 -13.27 -9.16
C SER A 33 -2.83 -11.77 -9.35
N PRO A 34 -2.13 -11.10 -8.41
CA PRO A 34 -1.71 -9.70 -8.59
C PRO A 34 -0.92 -9.46 -9.87
N ILE A 35 -0.22 -10.50 -10.34
CA ILE A 35 0.55 -10.50 -11.59
C ILE A 35 -0.36 -10.28 -12.80
N ASP A 36 -1.55 -10.88 -12.82
CA ASP A 36 -2.46 -10.76 -13.96
C ASP A 36 -3.14 -9.39 -13.98
N VAL A 37 -3.47 -8.84 -12.80
CA VAL A 37 -3.93 -7.45 -12.65
C VAL A 37 -2.86 -6.46 -13.14
N MET A 38 -1.59 -6.66 -12.76
CA MET A 38 -0.49 -5.82 -13.22
C MET A 38 -0.30 -5.88 -14.74
N LYS A 39 -0.45 -7.05 -15.38
CA LYS A 39 -0.37 -7.17 -16.84
C LYS A 39 -1.46 -6.36 -17.54
N VAL A 40 -2.69 -6.39 -17.01
CA VAL A 40 -3.80 -5.61 -17.57
C VAL A 40 -3.52 -4.12 -17.43
N LEU A 41 -3.06 -3.66 -16.26
CA LEU A 41 -2.64 -2.26 -16.05
C LEU A 41 -1.53 -1.82 -17.02
N MET A 42 -0.56 -2.70 -17.31
CA MET A 42 0.49 -2.43 -18.30
C MET A 42 -0.07 -2.26 -19.71
N ASN A 43 -1.11 -3.01 -20.11
CA ASN A 43 -1.76 -2.85 -21.41
C ASN A 43 -2.45 -1.48 -21.55
N PHE A 44 -2.96 -0.92 -20.45
CA PHE A 44 -3.50 0.44 -20.39
C PHE A 44 -2.42 1.52 -20.23
N GLY A 45 -1.14 1.15 -20.26
CA GLY A 45 0.00 2.08 -20.18
C GLY A 45 0.34 2.55 -18.76
N ILE A 46 -0.26 1.96 -17.74
CA ILE A 46 -0.05 2.33 -16.33
C ILE A 46 0.86 1.29 -15.68
N MET A 47 2.09 1.69 -15.36
CA MET A 47 3.03 0.83 -14.64
C MET A 47 2.88 1.04 -13.13
N ALA A 48 2.06 0.19 -12.50
CA ALA A 48 1.82 0.23 -11.06
C ALA A 48 2.40 -1.01 -10.34
N PRO A 49 3.27 -0.86 -9.32
CA PRO A 49 3.71 -1.98 -8.49
C PRO A 49 2.59 -2.45 -7.54
N ILE A 50 2.75 -3.66 -6.98
CA ILE A 50 1.75 -4.33 -6.13
C ILE A 50 1.27 -3.51 -4.91
N THR A 51 2.12 -2.61 -4.40
CA THR A 51 1.82 -1.76 -3.25
C THR A 51 1.28 -0.39 -3.63
N GLN A 52 1.14 -0.08 -4.92
CA GLN A 52 0.60 1.20 -5.36
C GLN A 52 -0.92 1.19 -5.22
N THR A 53 -1.43 2.31 -4.72
CA THR A 53 -2.85 2.65 -4.71
C THR A 53 -3.27 3.19 -6.08
N ILE A 54 -4.37 2.68 -6.60
CA ILE A 54 -5.03 3.11 -7.84
C ILE A 54 -6.42 3.68 -7.50
N ASP A 55 -6.86 4.61 -8.33
CA ASP A 55 -8.20 5.20 -8.30
C ASP A 55 -9.27 4.23 -8.80
N TYR A 56 -10.50 4.46 -8.37
CA TYR A 56 -11.68 3.69 -8.76
C TYR A 56 -11.91 3.66 -10.28
N ASP A 57 -11.64 4.75 -10.99
CA ASP A 57 -11.85 4.82 -12.44
C ASP A 57 -10.91 3.84 -13.16
N THR A 58 -9.63 3.86 -12.78
CA THR A 58 -8.62 2.92 -13.28
C THR A 58 -8.93 1.47 -12.88
N ALA A 59 -9.33 1.25 -11.63
CA ALA A 59 -9.69 -0.08 -11.14
C ALA A 59 -10.93 -0.66 -11.87
N THR A 60 -11.88 0.19 -12.23
CA THR A 60 -13.08 -0.18 -12.99
C THR A 60 -12.72 -0.69 -14.37
N ILE A 61 -11.88 0.04 -15.11
CA ILE A 61 -11.44 -0.36 -16.46
C ILE A 61 -10.73 -1.72 -16.41
N VAL A 62 -9.87 -1.94 -15.42
CA VAL A 62 -9.14 -3.21 -15.25
C VAL A 62 -10.09 -4.36 -14.89
N ALA A 63 -11.10 -4.10 -14.06
CA ALA A 63 -12.09 -5.09 -13.68
C ALA A 63 -13.02 -5.46 -14.86
N GLU A 64 -13.42 -4.49 -15.68
CA GLU A 64 -14.19 -4.71 -16.91
C GLU A 64 -13.43 -5.60 -17.90
N GLU A 65 -12.13 -5.35 -18.10
CA GLU A 65 -11.27 -6.19 -18.95
C GLU A 65 -11.18 -7.63 -18.44
N MET A 66 -11.22 -7.82 -17.12
CA MET A 66 -11.22 -9.15 -16.49
C MET A 66 -12.62 -9.78 -16.38
N GLY A 67 -13.66 -9.11 -16.90
CA GLY A 67 -15.03 -9.62 -16.94
C GLY A 67 -15.73 -9.63 -15.57
N VAL A 68 -15.29 -8.79 -14.63
CA VAL A 68 -15.87 -8.66 -13.30
C VAL A 68 -16.68 -7.37 -13.22
N LYS A 69 -17.95 -7.45 -12.80
CA LYS A 69 -18.78 -6.25 -12.65
C LYS A 69 -18.36 -5.49 -11.40
N VAL A 70 -18.07 -4.21 -11.54
CA VAL A 70 -17.77 -3.34 -10.40
C VAL A 70 -19.06 -2.69 -9.91
N LYS A 71 -19.31 -2.78 -8.61
CA LYS A 71 -20.32 -1.95 -7.93
C LYS A 71 -19.59 -0.89 -7.11
N PRO A 72 -19.93 0.40 -7.26
CA PRO A 72 -19.38 1.43 -6.39
C PRO A 72 -19.93 1.20 -4.98
N ILE A 73 -19.04 1.04 -3.99
CA ILE A 73 -19.45 1.19 -2.59
C ILE A 73 -19.65 2.69 -2.36
N ALA A 74 -20.85 3.18 -2.63
CA ALA A 74 -21.31 4.44 -2.07
C ALA A 74 -21.51 4.24 -0.57
N ARG A 75 -20.41 4.34 0.19
CA ARG A 75 -20.37 4.56 1.63
C ARG A 75 -21.25 3.60 2.46
N GLN A 76 -20.63 2.52 2.95
CA GLN A 76 -20.78 2.26 4.37
C GLN A 76 -19.51 2.80 5.02
N GLU A 77 -19.66 3.91 5.74
CA GLU A 77 -18.77 4.19 6.86
C GLU A 77 -18.54 2.85 7.57
N PRO A 78 -17.30 2.36 7.73
CA PRO A 78 -17.11 1.57 8.93
C PRO A 78 -17.55 2.51 10.04
N GLU A 79 -18.57 2.10 10.80
CA GLU A 79 -18.58 2.39 12.23
C GLU A 79 -17.22 1.90 12.74
N VAL A 80 -16.19 2.73 12.56
CA VAL A 80 -14.96 2.67 13.32
C VAL A 80 -15.44 3.02 14.71
N ALA A 81 -15.84 1.96 15.40
CA ALA A 81 -16.03 1.94 16.83
C ALA A 81 -14.95 2.82 17.44
N ASP A 82 -15.44 3.84 18.15
CA ASP A 82 -14.72 4.69 19.06
C ASP A 82 -13.81 3.83 19.95
N GLU A 83 -12.59 3.57 19.49
CA GLU A 83 -11.50 3.10 20.34
C GLU A 83 -10.34 4.06 20.18
N THR A 84 -10.54 5.20 20.85
CA THR A 84 -9.51 5.98 21.50
C THR A 84 -8.57 6.73 20.58
N VAL A 85 -8.70 8.05 20.66
CA VAL A 85 -7.63 9.03 20.52
C VAL A 85 -6.33 8.46 21.10
N GLN A 86 -5.49 7.90 20.25
CA GLN A 86 -4.06 7.93 20.45
C GLN A 86 -3.47 8.57 19.22
N GLU A 87 -3.09 9.82 19.41
CA GLU A 87 -2.11 10.60 18.69
C GLU A 87 -0.92 9.70 18.27
N LYS A 88 -1.08 8.95 17.18
CA LYS A 88 -0.03 8.11 16.62
C LYS A 88 0.94 9.05 15.94
N ALA A 89 1.88 9.55 16.74
CA ALA A 89 3.07 10.24 16.29
C ALA A 89 3.60 9.54 15.02
N ALA A 90 3.90 10.34 14.00
CA ALA A 90 4.45 9.90 12.72
C ALA A 90 5.52 8.82 12.92
N PRO A 91 5.65 7.82 12.02
CA PRO A 91 6.59 6.72 12.19
C PRO A 91 8.01 7.26 12.37
N LYS A 92 8.51 7.23 13.61
CA LYS A 92 9.88 7.65 13.93
C LYS A 92 10.86 6.80 13.13
N THR A 93 11.71 7.46 12.34
CA THR A 93 12.79 6.81 11.60
C THR A 93 13.72 6.04 12.54
N LEU A 94 14.44 5.04 12.04
CA LEU A 94 15.40 4.27 12.85
C LEU A 94 16.41 5.19 13.57
N ARG A 95 16.83 6.28 12.91
CA ARG A 95 17.70 7.30 13.51
C ARG A 95 17.06 7.95 14.73
N GLN A 96 15.81 8.38 14.62
CA GLN A 96 15.13 9.11 15.69
C GLN A 96 14.89 8.22 16.91
N ARG A 97 14.58 6.94 16.71
CA ARG A 97 14.49 5.95 17.80
C ARG A 97 15.83 5.75 18.52
N LEU A 98 16.94 5.73 17.78
CA LEU A 98 18.28 5.61 18.37
C LEU A 98 18.67 6.86 19.18
N TYR A 99 18.26 8.05 18.73
CA TYR A 99 18.47 9.29 19.49
C TYR A 99 17.68 9.29 20.80
N ASP A 100 16.38 8.98 20.77
CA ASP A 100 15.53 8.92 21.98
C ASP A 100 16.00 7.85 22.98
N ALA A 101 16.57 6.74 22.48
CA ALA A 101 17.06 5.64 23.31
C ALA A 101 18.48 5.86 23.86
N THR A 102 19.16 6.96 23.48
CA THR A 102 20.51 7.25 23.98
C THR A 102 20.42 8.05 25.28
N PRO A 103 20.81 7.49 26.43
CA PRO A 103 20.79 8.23 27.69
C PRO A 103 21.79 9.40 27.64
N GLU A 104 21.39 10.54 28.20
CA GLU A 104 22.20 11.78 28.20
C GLU A 104 23.58 11.58 28.84
N GLU A 105 23.67 10.66 29.80
CA GLU A 105 24.91 10.27 30.49
C GLU A 105 25.97 9.64 29.56
N ARG A 106 25.57 9.10 28.39
CA ARG A 106 26.50 8.50 27.41
C ARG A 106 26.93 9.48 26.31
N LEU A 107 26.49 10.74 26.37
CA LEU A 107 26.91 11.77 25.43
C LEU A 107 28.35 12.20 25.73
N VAL A 108 29.22 12.15 24.71
CA VAL A 108 30.63 12.54 24.81
C VAL A 108 30.90 13.76 23.93
N LEU A 109 31.81 14.63 24.40
CA LEU A 109 32.33 15.74 23.60
C LEU A 109 33.07 15.20 22.37
N ARG A 110 32.61 15.58 21.18
CA ARG A 110 33.24 15.23 19.90
C ARG A 110 33.84 16.47 19.23
N PRO A 111 35.04 16.36 18.62
CA PRO A 111 35.63 17.48 17.90
C PRO A 111 34.76 17.92 16.72
N PRO A 112 34.82 19.20 16.30
CA PRO A 112 34.04 19.70 15.18
C PRO A 112 34.48 19.08 13.85
N VAL A 113 33.52 18.75 12.98
CA VAL A 113 33.77 18.33 11.60
C VAL A 113 33.68 19.57 10.70
N VAL A 114 34.77 19.91 10.01
CA VAL A 114 34.83 21.07 9.12
C VAL A 114 35.03 20.59 7.68
N THR A 115 34.17 21.04 6.77
CA THR A 115 34.31 20.81 5.33
C THR A 115 34.49 22.16 4.64
N VAL A 116 35.53 22.29 3.80
CA VAL A 116 35.76 23.48 2.97
C VAL A 116 35.29 23.17 1.56
N LEU A 117 34.30 23.93 1.08
CA LEU A 117 33.76 23.83 -0.28
C LEU A 117 34.28 25.00 -1.11
N GLY A 118 34.70 24.73 -2.35
CA GLY A 118 35.19 25.74 -3.29
C GLY A 118 34.94 25.32 -4.73
N HIS A 119 34.80 26.28 -5.62
CA HIS A 119 34.83 26.09 -7.08
C HIS A 119 36.21 26.53 -7.60
N VAL A 120 36.73 25.83 -8.61
CA VAL A 120 38.04 26.08 -9.24
C VAL A 120 38.07 27.35 -10.08
#